data_AF-A0A4R6KTZ2-F1
#
_entry.id   AF-A0A4R6KTZ2-F1
#
_cell.length_a   1.000
_cell.length_b   1.000
_cell.length_c   1.000
_cell.angle_alpha   90.00
_cell.angle_beta   90.00
_cell.angle_gamma   90.00
#
_symmetry.space_group_name_H-M   'P 1'
#
loop_
_entity.id
_entity.type
_entity.pdbx_description
1 polymer ?
#
loop_
_entity_poly.entity_id
_entity_poly.type
_entity_poly.pdbx_seq_one_letter_code
_entity_poly.pdbx_strand_id
1 'polypeptide(L)' 'MAPDGLVDAIARSGDAFLTATVHEGRPAVRAAFSNWRTRHEDVDRLLPVVAGLVRQAPD' A
#
# COMPACT_ATOMS: atom_id res chain seq x y z
N MET A 1 -12.11 5.42 -1.25
CA MET A 1 -11.15 5.66 -0.11
C MET A 1 -9.98 6.53 -0.57
N ALA A 2 -9.69 7.63 0.14
CA ALA A 2 -8.51 8.48 -0.15
C ALA A 2 -7.19 7.74 0.16
N PRO A 3 -6.05 8.09 -0.49
CA PRO A 3 -4.77 7.40 -0.29
C PRO A 3 -4.31 7.34 1.16
N ASP A 4 -4.55 8.39 1.95
CA ASP A 4 -4.20 8.41 3.37
C ASP A 4 -4.94 7.34 4.16
N GLY A 5 -6.24 7.14 3.87
CA GLY A 5 -7.04 6.09 4.50
C GLY A 5 -6.56 4.68 4.14
N LEU A 6 -6.10 4.48 2.88
CA LEU A 6 -5.54 3.21 2.44
C LEU A 6 -4.19 2.93 3.11
N VAL A 7 -3.33 3.94 3.20
CA VAL A 7 -2.03 3.83 3.87
C VAL A 7 -2.20 3.50 5.35
N ASP A 8 -3.16 4.13 6.04
CA ASP A 8 -3.46 3.82 7.43
C ASP A 8 -4.01 2.39 7.60
N ALA A 9 -4.85 1.92 6.67
CA ALA A 9 -5.37 0.55 6.70
C ALA A 9 -4.25 -0.47 6.50
N ILE A 10 -3.32 -0.22 5.57
CA ILE A 10 -2.15 -1.06 5.34
C ILE A 10 -1.25 -1.07 6.58
N ALA A 11 -0.96 0.09 7.17
CA ALA A 11 -0.15 0.17 8.39
C ALA A 11 -0.79 -0.59 9.56
N ARG A 12 -2.12 -0.52 9.72
CA ARG A 12 -2.87 -1.26 10.74
C ARG A 12 -2.92 -2.77 10.52
N SER A 13 -2.77 -3.25 9.29
CA SER A 13 -2.64 -4.69 9.01
C SER A 13 -1.32 -5.28 9.53
N GLY A 14 -0.28 -4.46 9.65
CA GLY A 14 1.06 -4.88 10.04
C GLY A 14 1.88 -5.51 8.91
N ASP A 15 1.32 -5.68 7.70
CA ASP A 15 2.03 -6.30 6.58
C ASP A 15 3.02 -5.35 5.88
N ALA A 16 2.75 -4.02 5.85
CA ALA A 16 3.67 -3.05 5.28
C ALA A 16 3.48 -1.64 5.86
N PHE A 17 4.51 -0.80 5.65
CA PHE A 17 4.44 0.65 5.84
C PHE A 17 4.65 1.33 4.49
N LEU A 18 3.62 2.02 4.01
CA LEU A 18 3.63 2.75 2.74
C LEU A 18 3.36 4.23 2.99
N THR A 19 3.52 5.06 1.96
CA THR A 19 3.23 6.50 2.05
C THR A 19 2.34 6.94 0.91
N ALA A 20 1.44 7.89 1.16
CA ALA A 20 0.69 8.56 0.11
C ALA A 20 1.64 9.38 -0.78
N THR A 21 1.20 9.62 -2.01
CA THR A 21 1.92 10.42 -3.00
C THR A 21 0.96 11.00 -4.02
N VAL A 22 1.48 11.81 -4.94
CA VAL A 22 0.78 12.26 -6.13
C VAL A 22 1.56 11.76 -7.35
N HIS A 23 0.90 10.95 -8.18
CA HIS A 23 1.47 10.42 -9.41
C HIS A 23 0.70 10.99 -10.60
N GLU A 24 1.38 11.75 -11.45
CA GLU A 24 0.76 12.44 -12.61
C GLU A 24 -0.49 13.25 -12.24
N GLY A 25 -0.41 13.99 -11.14
CA GLY A 25 -1.52 14.80 -10.63
C GLY A 25 -2.64 14.00 -9.95
N ARG A 26 -2.51 12.67 -9.85
CA ARG A 26 -3.50 11.80 -9.19
C ARG A 26 -3.03 11.39 -7.80
N PRO A 27 -3.88 11.48 -6.76
CA PRO A 27 -3.58 10.91 -5.45
C PRO A 27 -3.32 9.40 -5.58
N ALA A 28 -2.22 8.92 -5.00
CA ALA A 28 -1.75 7.55 -5.14
C ALA A 28 -1.04 7.06 -3.87
N VAL A 29 -0.74 5.76 -3.82
CA VAL A 29 0.11 5.16 -2.78
C VAL A 29 1.43 4.75 -3.42
N ARG A 30 2.55 5.05 -2.76
CA ARG A 30 3.89 4.69 -3.23
C ARG A 30 4.40 3.46 -2.49
N ALA A 31 4.72 2.40 -3.25
CA ALA A 31 5.53 1.29 -2.77
C ALA A 31 7.02 1.58 -3.05
N ALA A 32 7.77 1.92 -1.99
CA ALA A 32 9.21 2.19 -2.09
C ALA A 32 9.99 1.06 -1.44
N PHE A 33 10.65 0.24 -2.26
CA PHE A 33 11.53 -0.83 -1.78
C PHE A 33 12.89 -0.24 -1.38
N SER A 34 12.99 0.25 -0.15
CA SER A 34 14.19 0.93 0.37
C SER A 34 15.04 0.06 1.30
N ASN A 35 14.59 -1.15 1.62
CA ASN A 35 15.29 -2.05 2.53
C ASN A 35 15.95 -3.21 1.75
N TRP A 36 17.26 -3.38 1.94
CA TRP A 36 18.08 -4.48 1.42
C TRP A 36 17.62 -5.87 1.87
N ARG A 37 16.71 -5.94 2.86
CA ARG A 37 16.04 -7.17 3.29
C ARG A 37 14.79 -7.53 2.51
N THR A 38 14.22 -6.63 1.72
CA THR A 38 12.99 -6.92 0.96
C THR A 38 13.26 -7.96 -0.11
N ARG A 39 12.44 -9.00 -0.17
CA ARG A 39 12.53 -10.07 -1.16
C ARG A 39 11.24 -10.16 -1.97
N HIS A 40 11.25 -11.03 -2.99
CA HIS A 40 10.06 -11.25 -3.82
C HIS A 40 8.90 -11.82 -2.99
N GLU A 41 9.20 -12.67 -2.01
CA GLU A 41 8.17 -13.28 -1.16
C GLU A 41 7.41 -12.25 -0.30
N ASP A 42 8.08 -11.15 0.07
CA ASP A 42 7.44 -10.04 0.80
C ASP A 42 6.43 -9.31 -0.10
N VAL A 43 6.76 -9.16 -1.39
CA VAL A 43 5.87 -8.53 -2.38
C VAL A 43 4.67 -9.43 -2.67
N ASP A 44 4.91 -10.73 -2.87
CA ASP A 44 3.87 -11.72 -3.12
C ASP A 44 2.87 -11.79 -1.97
N ARG A 45 3.34 -11.64 -0.73
CA ARG A 45 2.49 -11.55 0.46
C ARG A 45 1.70 -10.24 0.52
N LEU A 46 2.31 -9.10 0.15
CA LEU A 46 1.69 -7.78 0.25
C LEU A 46 0.58 -7.55 -0.78
N LEU A 47 0.76 -8.02 -2.02
CA LEU A 47 -0.17 -7.79 -3.12
C LEU A 47 -1.63 -8.17 -2.81
N PRO A 48 -1.96 -9.36 -2.28
CA PRO A 48 -3.34 -9.73 -1.98
C PRO A 48 -3.96 -8.86 -0.88
N VAL A 49 -3.17 -8.41 0.12
CA VAL A 49 -3.63 -7.53 1.19
C VAL A 49 -4.04 -6.18 0.63
N VAL A 50 -3.17 -5.55 -0.17
CA VAL A 50 -3.45 -4.25 -0.80
C VAL A 50 -4.67 -4.37 -1.73
N ALA A 51 -4.74 -5.42 -2.54
CA ALA A 51 -5.87 -5.64 -3.43
C ALA A 51 -7.21 -5.83 -2.67
N GLY A 52 -7.18 -6.51 -1.52
CA GLY A 52 -8.34 -6.66 -0.64
C GLY A 52 -8.83 -5.32 -0.10
N LEU A 53 -7.91 -4.52 0.47
CA LEU A 53 -8.22 -3.21 1.04
C LEU A 53 -8.75 -2.22 0.00
N VAL A 54 -8.21 -2.24 -1.23
CA VAL A 54 -8.70 -1.42 -2.33
C VAL A 54 -10.13 -1.80 -2.72
N ARG A 55 -10.47 -3.10 -2.76
CA ARG A 55 -11.84 -3.55 -3.09
C ARG A 55 -12.86 -3.24 -2.00
N GLN A 56 -12.41 -3.12 -0.75
CA GLN A 56 -13.26 -2.74 0.37
C GLN A 56 -13.45 -1.22 0.50
N ALA A 57 -12.72 -0.44 -0.29
CA ALA A 57 -12.92 1.00 -0.34
C ALA A 57 -14.30 1.29 -0.95
N PRO A 58 -15.19 2.01 -0.25
CA PRO A 58 -16.32 2.63 -0.92
C PRO A 58 -15.81 3.67 -1.93
N ASP A 59 -16.58 3.86 -3.01
CA ASP A 59 -16.37 4.87 -4.05
C ASP A 59 -16.14 6.26 -3.43
#